data_AF-A0A8T5RF44-F1
#
_entry.id   AF-A0A8T5RF44-F1
#
_cell.length_a   1.000
_cell.length_b   1.000
_cell.length_c   1.000
_cell.angle_alpha   90.00
_cell.angle_beta   90.00
_cell.angle_gamma   90.00
#
_symmetry.space_group_name_H-M   'P 1'
#
loop_
_entity.id
_entity.type
_entity.pdbx_description
1 polymer ?
#
loop_
_entity_poly.entity_id
_entity_poly.type
_entity_poly.pdbx_seq_one_letter_code
_entity_poly.pdbx_strand_id
1 'polypeptide(L)'
;MKDRKEKITDEHMVQRVIDLDTGKDITGEYINQRLKELDKIADVIIDKAFRDVRKDHNKKAEIYGEAYWQIHEKLGMGSIGPATAAAGPLNEEKKQKLAKVLEILSKDII
;
A
#
# COMPACT_ATOMS: atom_id res chain seq x y z
N MET A 1 -2.38 -42.39 22.86
CA MET A 1 -2.93 -41.03 22.83
C MET A 1 -2.13 -40.25 21.78
N LYS A 2 -2.78 -39.64 20.80
CA LYS A 2 -2.09 -38.88 19.73
C LYS A 2 -1.86 -37.46 20.22
N ASP A 3 -0.61 -37.13 20.55
CA ASP A 3 -0.15 -35.76 20.78
C ASP A 3 -0.43 -34.92 19.53
N ARG A 4 -1.44 -34.04 19.62
CA ARG A 4 -1.63 -32.98 18.65
C ARG A 4 -0.63 -31.88 19.00
N LYS A 5 0.49 -31.83 18.29
CA LYS A 5 1.29 -30.61 18.20
C LYS A 5 0.38 -29.54 17.59
N GLU A 6 -0.09 -28.62 18.41
CA GLU A 6 -0.71 -27.38 17.94
C GLU A 6 0.32 -26.68 17.06
N LYS A 7 0.06 -26.66 15.75
CA LYS A 7 0.75 -25.77 14.85
C LYS A 7 0.33 -24.36 15.26
N ILE A 8 1.18 -23.68 16.01
CA ILE A 8 1.10 -22.23 16.15
C ILE A 8 1.26 -21.70 14.73
N THR A 9 0.15 -21.31 14.11
CA THR A 9 0.16 -20.51 12.90
C THR A 9 0.93 -19.25 13.22
N ASP A 10 2.03 -19.01 12.50
CA ASP A 10 2.81 -17.76 12.50
C ASP A 10 1.94 -16.59 11.95
N GLU A 11 0.86 -16.28 12.67
CA GLU A 11 0.25 -14.98 12.59
C GLU A 11 1.28 -14.03 13.20
N HIS A 12 1.89 -13.20 12.35
CA HIS A 12 2.74 -12.10 12.79
C HIS A 12 1.90 -11.16 13.66
N MET A 13 1.76 -11.49 14.95
CA MET A 13 1.06 -10.66 15.91
C MET A 13 1.83 -9.36 16.01
N VAL A 14 1.22 -8.28 15.54
CA VAL A 14 1.72 -6.93 15.76
C VAL A 14 1.69 -6.68 17.27
N GLN A 15 2.85 -6.74 17.92
CA GLN A 15 2.96 -6.45 19.34
C GLN A 15 2.71 -4.96 19.56
N ARG A 16 1.55 -4.62 20.12
CA ARG A 16 1.19 -3.25 20.51
C ARG A 16 2.04 -2.82 21.69
N VAL A 17 2.75 -1.70 21.52
CA VAL A 17 3.54 -1.05 22.57
C VAL A 17 2.73 0.15 23.07
N ILE A 18 2.30 0.05 24.33
CA ILE A 18 1.59 1.11 25.02
C ILE A 18 2.57 1.81 25.97
N ASP A 19 2.64 3.13 25.91
CA ASP A 19 3.31 3.93 26.92
C ASP A 19 2.53 3.80 28.24
N LEU A 20 3.16 3.24 29.27
CA LEU A 20 2.52 2.97 30.55
C LEU A 20 2.29 4.24 31.38
N ASP A 21 3.04 5.31 31.11
CA ASP A 21 2.92 6.58 31.84
C ASP A 21 1.81 7.46 31.25
N THR A 22 1.58 7.37 29.93
CA THR A 22 0.62 8.22 29.21
C THR A 22 -0.60 7.48 28.65
N GLY A 23 -0.57 6.15 28.63
CA GLY A 23 -1.59 5.29 28.02
C GLY A 23 -1.61 5.30 26.48
N LYS A 24 -0.61 5.94 25.84
CA LYS A 24 -0.59 6.11 24.38
C LYS A 24 -0.19 4.83 23.65
N ASP A 25 -0.90 4.54 22.55
CA ASP A 25 -0.54 3.47 21.62
C ASP A 25 0.55 3.93 20.65
N ILE A 26 1.81 3.69 21.03
CA ILE A 26 2.99 4.06 20.24
C ILE A 26 2.99 3.33 18.90
N THR A 27 2.58 2.06 18.89
CA THR A 27 2.53 1.24 17.67
C THR A 27 1.47 1.76 16.69
N GLY A 28 0.29 2.12 17.19
CA GLY A 28 -0.78 2.70 16.38
C GLY A 28 -0.41 4.08 15.82
N GLU A 29 0.19 4.96 16.61
CA GLU A 29 0.68 6.26 16.14
C GLU A 29 1.74 6.11 15.05
N TYR A 30 2.71 5.21 15.26
CA TYR A 30 3.75 4.91 14.27
C TYR A 30 3.17 4.40 12.95
N ILE A 31 2.24 3.43 13.01
CA ILE A 31 1.56 2.90 11.82
C ILE A 31 0.82 4.02 11.09
N ASN A 32 0.06 4.85 11.79
CA ASN A 32 -0.68 5.95 11.20
C ASN A 32 0.22 7.00 10.52
N GLN A 33 1.36 7.34 11.14
CA GLN A 33 2.33 8.25 10.52
C GLN A 33 2.91 7.65 9.24
N ARG A 34 3.29 6.37 9.28
CA ARG A 34 3.81 5.67 8.09
C ARG A 34 2.78 5.57 6.97
N LEU A 35 1.52 5.28 7.29
CA LEU A 35 0.44 5.26 6.29
C LEU A 35 0.27 6.64 5.62
N LYS A 36 0.32 7.73 6.39
CA LYS A 36 0.25 9.10 5.83
C LYS A 36 1.44 9.43 4.93
N GLU A 37 2.64 8.95 5.24
CA GLU A 37 3.81 9.13 4.38
C GLU A 37 3.66 8.35 3.07
N LEU A 38 3.24 7.10 3.16
CA LEU A 38 2.99 6.24 1.99
C LEU A 38 1.88 6.78 1.10
N ASP A 39 0.82 7.31 1.71
CA ASP A 39 -0.32 7.95 1.02
C ASP A 39 0.15 9.11 0.13
N LYS A 40 0.99 10.00 0.67
CA LYS A 40 1.59 11.11 -0.08
C LYS A 40 2.49 10.63 -1.20
N ILE A 41 3.30 9.59 -0.97
CA ILE A 41 4.18 9.02 -2.00
C ILE A 41 3.35 8.47 -3.15
N ALA A 42 2.28 7.72 -2.85
CA ALA A 42 1.38 7.18 -3.87
C ALA A 42 0.70 8.29 -4.68
N ASP A 43 0.23 9.35 -4.01
CA ASP A 43 -0.39 10.48 -4.71
C ASP A 43 0.60 11.20 -5.66
N VAL A 44 1.87 11.36 -5.26
CA VAL A 44 2.91 11.92 -6.14
C VAL A 44 3.13 11.05 -7.39
N ILE A 45 3.10 9.72 -7.24
CA ILE A 45 3.24 8.78 -8.36
C ILE A 45 2.04 8.93 -9.32
N ILE A 46 0.81 8.98 -8.79
CA ILE A 46 -0.42 9.15 -9.58
C ILE A 46 -0.39 10.48 -10.33
N ASP A 47 -0.03 11.58 -9.65
CA ASP A 47 0.04 12.91 -10.26
C ASP A 47 1.12 13.00 -11.34
N LYS A 48 2.23 12.27 -11.18
CA LYS A 48 3.26 12.16 -12.22
C LYS A 48 2.71 11.39 -13.43
N ALA A 49 2.13 10.21 -13.21
CA ALA A 49 1.56 9.37 -14.26
C ALA A 49 0.51 10.14 -15.09
N PHE A 50 -0.38 10.87 -14.41
CA PHE A 50 -1.38 11.71 -15.07
C PHE A 50 -0.78 12.79 -15.97
N ARG A 51 0.27 13.48 -15.48
CA ARG A 51 0.98 14.50 -16.27
C ARG A 51 1.71 13.89 -17.46
N ASP A 52 2.29 12.71 -17.30
CA ASP A 52 3.04 12.05 -18.37
C ASP A 52 2.09 11.53 -19.47
N VAL A 53 0.92 10.99 -19.12
CA VAL A 53 -0.12 10.63 -20.12
C VAL A 53 -0.63 11.85 -20.88
N ARG A 54 -0.81 13.00 -20.21
CA ARG A 54 -1.21 14.24 -20.88
C ARG A 54 -0.19 14.73 -21.92
N LYS A 55 1.09 14.45 -21.70
CA LYS A 55 2.16 14.80 -22.65
C LYS A 55 2.20 13.84 -23.83
N ASP A 56 2.00 12.55 -23.57
CA ASP A 56 2.03 11.50 -24.59
C ASP A 56 0.94 10.45 -24.32
N HIS A 57 -0.20 10.62 -24.98
CA HIS A 57 -1.36 9.75 -24.81
C HIS A 57 -1.12 8.34 -25.36
N ASN A 58 -0.15 8.15 -26.27
CA ASN A 58 0.13 6.85 -26.87
C ASN A 58 0.82 5.89 -25.89
N LYS A 59 1.47 6.43 -24.84
CA LYS A 59 2.16 5.66 -23.80
C LYS A 59 1.30 5.37 -22.58
N LYS A 60 0.00 5.64 -22.66
CA LYS A 60 -0.94 5.50 -21.54
C LYS A 60 -0.84 4.15 -20.81
N ALA A 61 -0.76 3.04 -21.55
CA ALA A 61 -0.67 1.70 -20.98
C ALA A 61 0.68 1.44 -20.27
N GLU A 62 1.78 1.89 -20.87
CA GLU A 62 3.13 1.79 -20.28
C GLU A 62 3.23 2.60 -18.99
N ILE A 63 2.79 3.88 -19.02
CA ILE A 63 2.79 4.78 -17.88
C ILE A 63 1.91 4.24 -16.74
N TYR A 64 0.73 3.69 -17.08
CA TYR A 64 -0.12 3.02 -16.10
C TYR A 64 0.59 1.83 -15.45
N GLY A 65 1.20 0.95 -16.25
CA GLY A 65 1.92 -0.23 -15.76
C GLY A 65 3.08 0.14 -14.82
N GLU A 66 3.92 1.11 -15.22
CA GLU A 66 5.00 1.60 -14.38
C GLU A 66 4.50 2.18 -13.06
N ALA A 67 3.48 3.05 -13.12
CA ALA A 67 2.92 3.68 -11.92
C ALA A 67 2.25 2.65 -11.00
N TYR A 68 1.55 1.66 -11.57
CA TYR A 68 0.94 0.56 -10.82
C TYR A 68 1.98 -0.23 -10.03
N TRP A 69 3.09 -0.61 -10.68
CA TRP A 69 4.17 -1.34 -10.02
C TRP A 69 4.89 -0.48 -8.98
N GLN A 70 5.13 0.81 -9.24
CA GLN A 70 5.71 1.70 -8.24
C GLN A 70 4.84 1.83 -6.99
N ILE A 71 3.52 1.96 -7.14
CA ILE A 71 2.59 1.95 -6.00
C ILE A 71 2.66 0.60 -5.27
N HIS A 72 2.64 -0.51 -6.00
CA HIS A 72 2.71 -1.84 -5.43
C HIS A 72 4.01 -2.09 -4.64
N GLU A 73 5.16 -1.68 -5.18
CA GLU A 73 6.44 -1.79 -4.50
C GLU A 73 6.48 -0.91 -3.26
N LYS A 74 6.04 0.34 -3.33
CA LYS A 74 6.12 1.26 -2.19
C LYS A 74 5.16 0.88 -1.06
N LEU A 75 3.93 0.48 -1.38
CA LEU A 75 2.89 0.21 -0.38
C LEU A 75 2.76 -1.27 -0.02
N GLY A 76 3.08 -2.18 -0.95
CA GLY A 76 2.89 -3.63 -0.78
C GLY A 76 4.14 -4.41 -0.40
N MET A 77 5.33 -4.03 -0.89
CA MET A 77 6.60 -4.72 -0.58
C MET A 77 7.60 -3.88 0.22
N GLY A 78 7.51 -2.56 0.16
CA GLY A 78 8.52 -1.63 0.66
C GLY A 78 8.36 -1.26 2.14
N SER A 79 7.23 -1.62 2.75
CA SER A 79 7.08 -1.55 4.20
C SER A 79 7.57 -2.88 4.76
N ILE A 80 8.50 -2.84 5.72
CA ILE A 80 8.92 -4.01 6.50
C ILE A 80 8.29 -3.82 7.89
N GLY A 81 7.25 -4.58 8.22
CA GLY A 81 6.63 -4.60 9.56
C GLY A 81 5.10 -4.39 9.60
N PRO A 82 4.53 -3.98 10.74
CA PRO A 82 3.08 -3.83 10.93
C PRO A 82 2.40 -2.86 9.95
N ALA A 83 3.15 -1.85 9.49
CA ALA A 83 2.68 -0.87 8.53
C ALA A 83 2.38 -1.49 7.15
N THR A 84 3.04 -2.60 6.78
CA THR A 84 2.81 -3.32 5.52
C THR A 84 1.46 -3.99 5.48
N ALA A 85 1.10 -4.70 6.55
CA ALA A 85 -0.21 -5.32 6.68
C ALA A 85 -1.31 -4.24 6.67
N ALA A 86 -1.07 -3.10 7.33
CA ALA A 86 -2.00 -1.98 7.34
C ALA A 86 -2.07 -1.20 6.02
N ALA A 87 -1.03 -1.25 5.18
CA ALA A 87 -0.96 -0.57 3.89
C ALA A 87 -1.67 -1.31 2.76
N GLY A 88 -2.08 -2.57 2.96
CA GLY A 88 -2.81 -3.36 1.97
C GLY A 88 -4.04 -2.65 1.40
N PRO A 89 -4.99 -2.19 2.24
CA PRO A 89 -6.15 -1.42 1.79
C PRO A 89 -5.78 -0.14 1.04
N LEU A 90 -4.76 0.59 1.52
CA LEU A 90 -4.28 1.82 0.88
C LEU A 90 -3.67 1.53 -0.50
N ASN A 91 -2.93 0.43 -0.65
CA ASN A 91 -2.35 0.00 -1.92
C ASN A 91 -3.44 -0.23 -2.97
N GLU A 92 -4.48 -0.96 -2.60
CA GLU A 92 -5.62 -1.25 -3.46
C GLU A 92 -6.39 0.02 -3.84
N GLU A 93 -6.68 0.88 -2.85
CA GLU A 93 -7.35 2.17 -3.07
C GLU A 93 -6.56 3.03 -4.07
N LYS A 94 -5.24 3.13 -3.93
CA LYS A 94 -4.40 3.96 -4.79
C LYS A 94 -4.27 3.42 -6.21
N LYS A 95 -4.23 2.10 -6.38
CA LYS A 95 -4.25 1.47 -7.71
C LYS A 95 -5.59 1.72 -8.42
N GLN A 96 -6.70 1.65 -7.70
CA GLN A 96 -8.02 1.99 -8.26
C GLN A 96 -8.11 3.48 -8.62
N LYS A 97 -7.59 4.36 -7.74
CA LYS A 97 -7.49 5.80 -8.02
C LYS A 97 -6.65 6.06 -9.28
N LEU A 98 -5.50 5.40 -9.43
CA LEU A 98 -4.66 5.49 -10.62
C LEU A 98 -5.43 5.09 -11.89
N ALA A 99 -6.09 3.93 -11.87
CA ALA A 99 -6.88 3.46 -13.01
C ALA A 99 -7.99 4.46 -13.38
N LYS A 100 -8.69 5.01 -12.38
CA LYS A 100 -9.75 6.01 -12.59
C LYS A 100 -9.21 7.33 -13.15
N VAL A 101 -8.13 7.86 -12.57
CA VAL A 101 -7.52 9.14 -13.00
C VAL A 101 -6.99 9.05 -14.41
N LEU A 102 -6.47 7.89 -14.79
CA LEU A 102 -5.99 7.64 -16.15
C LEU A 102 -7.11 7.14 -17.08
N GLU A 103 -8.36 6.98 -16.63
CA GLU A 103 -9.45 6.45 -17.46
C GLU A 103 -9.08 5.10 -18.13
N ILE A 104 -8.43 4.22 -17.38
CA ILE A 104 -8.19 2.82 -17.80
C ILE A 104 -9.47 2.07 -17.48
N LEU A 105 -10.22 1.65 -18.51
CA LEU A 105 -11.38 0.79 -18.31
C LEU A 105 -10.87 -0.62 -18.00
N SER A 106 -11.55 -1.35 -17.11
CA SER A 106 -11.20 -2.73 -16.74
C SER A 106 -11.07 -3.69 -17.93
N LYS A 107 -11.58 -3.33 -19.13
CA LYS A 107 -11.45 -4.10 -20.37
C LYS A 107 -10.10 -3.95 -21.07
N ASP A 108 -9.32 -2.92 -20.72
CA ASP A 108 -7.98 -2.66 -21.26
C ASP A 108 -6.87 -3.30 -20.40
N ILE A 109 -7.25 -3.93 -19.29
CA ILE A 109 -6.37 -4.71 -18.44
C ILE A 109 -6.62 -6.18 -18.81
N ILE A 110 -5.68 -6.69 -19.61
CA ILE A 110 -5.50 -8.05 -20.16
C ILE A 110 -6.30 -9.15 -19.45
#